data_AF-A0A7W0SF37-F1
#
_entry.id   AF-A0A7W0SF37-F1
#
_cell.length_a   1.000
_cell.length_b   1.000
_cell.length_c   1.000
_cell.angle_alpha   90.00
_cell.angle_beta   90.00
_cell.angle_gamma   90.00
#
_symmetry.space_group_name_H-M   'P 1'
#
loop_
_entity.id
_entity.type
_entity.pdbx_description
1 polymer ?
#
loop_
_entity_poly.entity_id
_entity_poly.type
_entity_poly.pdbx_seq_one_letter_code
_entity_poly.pdbx_strand_id
1 'polypeptide(L)'
;MSSRPELDWTAEEMMTVAAARALHDGDVCFVGIGLPSTAANLAVRVHAPTLVLVYESGTLGAKPEFLPLSIGDGILAETADALVGVVETFNYWLQPGRIDVG
;
A
#
# COMPACT_ATOMS: atom_id res chain seq x y z
N MET A 1 -31.98 3.80 -28.36
CA MET A 1 -30.99 3.05 -27.56
C MET A 1 -29.78 3.93 -27.37
N SER A 2 -29.60 4.49 -26.17
CA SER A 2 -28.45 5.34 -25.83
C SER A 2 -27.22 4.44 -25.68
N SER A 3 -26.17 4.71 -26.45
CA SER A 3 -24.87 4.05 -26.35
C SER A 3 -24.23 4.44 -25.01
N ARG A 4 -24.09 3.45 -24.10
CA ARG A 4 -23.21 3.60 -22.94
C ARG A 4 -21.82 3.97 -23.44
N PRO A 5 -21.13 4.97 -22.86
CA PRO A 5 -19.72 5.17 -23.17
C PRO A 5 -18.97 3.85 -22.88
N GLU A 6 -18.12 3.43 -23.81
CA GLU A 6 -17.15 2.36 -23.57
C GLU A 6 -16.24 2.83 -22.44
N LEU A 7 -16.38 2.17 -21.27
CA LEU A 7 -15.49 2.40 -20.14
C LEU A 7 -14.21 1.63 -20.43
N ASP A 8 -13.32 2.24 -21.20
CA ASP A 8 -12.01 1.69 -21.53
C ASP A 8 -11.07 1.87 -20.33
N TRP A 9 -11.11 0.91 -19.41
CA TRP A 9 -10.12 0.80 -18.33
C TRP A 9 -8.87 0.11 -18.85
N THR A 10 -7.71 0.63 -18.46
CA THR A 10 -6.42 0.01 -18.77
C THR A 10 -6.23 -1.29 -18.00
N ALA A 11 -5.37 -2.17 -18.51
CA ALA A 11 -4.99 -3.39 -17.80
C ALA A 11 -4.37 -3.10 -16.42
N GLU A 12 -3.64 -2.00 -16.28
CA GLU A 12 -3.02 -1.56 -15.02
C GLU A 12 -4.07 -1.12 -13.99
N GLU A 13 -5.11 -0.39 -14.39
CA GLU A 13 -6.22 -0.02 -13.51
C GLU A 13 -6.99 -1.26 -13.06
N MET A 14 -7.26 -2.19 -13.97
CA MET A 14 -7.93 -3.45 -13.65
C MET A 14 -7.10 -4.30 -12.68
N MET A 15 -5.77 -4.37 -12.88
CA MET A 15 -4.86 -5.06 -11.96
C MET A 15 -4.80 -4.37 -10.60
N THR A 16 -4.74 -3.04 -10.57
CA THR A 16 -4.73 -2.24 -9.33
C THR A 16 -5.98 -2.50 -8.51
N VAL A 17 -7.16 -2.49 -9.13
CA VAL A 17 -8.44 -2.78 -8.46
C VAL A 17 -8.49 -4.22 -7.97
N ALA A 18 -8.02 -5.18 -8.77
CA ALA A 18 -7.98 -6.59 -8.39
C ALA A 18 -7.07 -6.82 -7.18
N ALA A 19 -5.86 -6.24 -7.19
CA ALA A 19 -4.91 -6.31 -6.08
C ALA A 19 -5.45 -5.60 -4.82
N ALA A 20 -6.06 -4.42 -4.97
CA ALA A 20 -6.64 -3.68 -3.85
C ALA A 20 -7.77 -4.45 -3.15
N ARG A 21 -8.54 -5.24 -3.90
CA ARG A 21 -9.61 -6.11 -3.35
C ARG A 21 -9.09 -7.34 -2.61
N ALA A 22 -7.83 -7.72 -2.82
CA ALA A 22 -7.22 -8.86 -2.14
C ALA A 22 -6.70 -8.52 -0.73
N LEU A 23 -6.56 -7.23 -0.40
CA LEU A 23 -6.16 -6.74 0.91
C LEU A 23 -7.40 -6.60 1.80
N HIS A 24 -7.34 -7.05 3.05
CA HIS A 24 -8.44 -6.92 3.99
C HIS A 24 -8.24 -5.75 4.94
N ASP A 25 -9.35 -5.25 5.48
CA ASP A 25 -9.31 -4.24 6.54
C ASP A 25 -8.63 -4.82 7.79
N GLY A 26 -7.59 -4.13 8.27
CA GLY A 26 -6.80 -4.54 9.44
C GLY A 26 -5.57 -5.41 9.13
N ASP A 27 -5.34 -5.80 7.88
CA ASP A 27 -4.09 -6.48 7.50
C ASP A 27 -2.88 -5.56 7.72
N VAL A 28 -1.73 -6.14 8.03
CA VAL A 28 -0.41 -5.49 7.96
C VAL A 28 0.23 -5.85 6.62
N CYS A 29 0.24 -4.88 5.71
CA CYS A 29 0.72 -5.04 4.35
C CYS A 29 2.15 -4.52 4.21
N PHE A 30 3.07 -5.38 3.75
CA PHE A 30 4.42 -5.00 3.37
C PHE A 30 4.42 -4.52 1.92
N VAL A 31 4.78 -3.25 1.70
CA VAL A 31 4.54 -2.55 0.43
C VAL A 31 5.83 -1.94 -0.11
N GLY A 32 6.02 -2.09 -1.43
CA GLY A 32 7.07 -1.42 -2.20
C GLY A 32 6.57 -0.13 -2.88
N ILE A 33 6.98 0.09 -4.13
CA ILE A 33 6.57 1.23 -4.97
C ILE A 33 5.87 0.73 -6.25
N GLY A 34 5.17 1.60 -6.97
CA GLY A 34 4.47 1.25 -8.21
C GLY A 34 3.10 0.63 -7.95
N LEU A 35 2.66 -0.26 -8.84
CA LEU A 35 1.30 -0.84 -8.82
C LEU A 35 0.88 -1.46 -7.47
N PRO A 36 1.73 -2.22 -6.74
CA PRO A 36 1.37 -2.71 -5.41
C PRO A 36 1.08 -1.59 -4.41
N SER A 37 1.87 -0.51 -4.45
CA SER A 37 1.67 0.68 -3.60
C SER A 37 0.40 1.42 -3.97
N THR A 38 0.11 1.54 -5.26
CA THR A 38 -1.15 2.10 -5.76
C THR A 38 -2.34 1.28 -5.28
N ALA A 39 -2.27 -0.05 -5.39
CA ALA A 39 -3.33 -0.94 -4.94
C ALA A 39 -3.57 -0.87 -3.43
N ALA A 40 -2.50 -0.86 -2.62
CA ALA A 40 -2.59 -0.72 -1.17
C ALA A 40 -3.19 0.62 -0.76
N ASN A 41 -2.73 1.71 -1.38
CA ASN A 41 -3.28 3.05 -1.15
C ASN A 41 -4.75 3.18 -1.60
N LEU A 42 -5.13 2.47 -2.67
CA LEU A 42 -6.53 2.40 -3.12
C LEU A 42 -7.39 1.64 -2.10
N ALA A 43 -6.90 0.51 -1.58
CA ALA A 43 -7.60 -0.28 -0.58
C ALA A 43 -7.90 0.55 0.68
N VAL A 44 -6.88 1.26 1.22
CA VAL A 44 -7.02 2.17 2.37
C VAL A 44 -8.14 3.20 2.15
N ARG A 45 -8.19 3.80 0.95
CA ARG A 45 -9.13 4.90 0.65
C ARG A 45 -10.55 4.43 0.35
N VAL A 46 -10.75 3.17 -0.03
CA VAL A 46 -12.05 2.70 -0.55
C VAL A 46 -12.75 1.74 0.40
N HIS A 47 -12.04 0.78 0.99
CA HIS A 47 -12.71 -0.30 1.72
C HIS A 47 -11.98 -0.84 2.95
N ALA A 48 -10.68 -0.57 3.10
CA ALA A 48 -9.83 -1.10 4.16
C ALA A 48 -9.13 0.03 4.96
N PRO A 49 -9.87 0.94 5.63
CA PRO A 49 -9.31 2.13 6.27
C PRO A 49 -8.33 1.86 7.43
N THR A 50 -8.31 0.64 7.96
CA THR A 50 -7.41 0.22 9.05
C THR A 50 -6.24 -0.67 8.56
N LEU A 51 -6.12 -0.91 7.25
CA LEU A 51 -4.96 -1.53 6.62
C LEU A 51 -3.67 -0.76 6.97
N VAL A 52 -2.68 -1.46 7.51
CA VAL A 52 -1.40 -0.88 7.92
C VAL A 52 -0.36 -1.06 6.82
N LEU A 53 0.18 0.04 6.29
CA LEU A 53 1.22 0.01 5.28
C LEU A 53 2.61 0.05 5.92
N VAL A 54 3.42 -0.97 5.67
CA VAL A 54 4.82 -1.08 6.11
C VAL A 54 5.72 -1.04 4.89
N TYR A 55 6.59 -0.04 4.78
CA TYR A 55 7.55 0.05 3.68
C TYR A 55 8.95 -0.45 4.10
N GLU A 56 9.69 -1.02 3.16
CA GLU A 56 11.03 -1.58 3.40
C GLU A 56 12.06 -0.55 3.92
N SER A 57 11.81 0.74 3.69
CA SER A 57 12.62 1.84 4.22
C SER A 57 12.49 2.02 5.74
N GLY A 58 11.53 1.35 6.38
CA GLY A 58 11.29 1.41 7.82
C GLY A 58 10.19 2.38 8.24
N THR A 59 9.31 2.78 7.32
CA THR A 59 8.11 3.53 7.66
C THR A 59 6.99 2.56 8.02
N LEU A 60 6.48 2.68 9.25
CA LEU A 60 5.43 1.82 9.78
C LEU A 60 4.13 2.60 9.86
N GLY A 61 3.07 2.08 9.23
CA GLY A 61 1.75 2.72 9.23
C GLY A 61 1.72 4.03 8.46
N ALA A 62 2.46 4.12 7.34
CA ALA A 62 2.48 5.32 6.50
C ALA A 62 1.09 5.58 5.88
N LYS A 63 0.68 6.86 5.84
CA LYS A 63 -0.62 7.33 5.36
C LYS A 63 -0.43 8.40 4.28
N PRO A 64 0.25 8.10 3.17
CA PRO A 64 0.69 9.13 2.24
C PRO A 64 -0.50 9.75 1.49
N GLU A 65 -0.54 11.09 1.43
CA GLU A 65 -1.64 11.80 0.77
C GLU A 65 -1.66 11.56 -0.75
N PHE A 66 -0.48 11.37 -1.34
CA PHE A 66 -0.25 11.06 -2.74
C PHE A 66 0.67 9.82 -2.89
N LEU A 67 0.69 9.22 -4.08
CA LEU A 67 1.54 8.05 -4.31
C LEU A 67 3.03 8.45 -4.21
N PRO A 68 3.81 7.75 -3.37
CA PRO A 68 5.24 8.05 -3.19
C PRO A 68 6.02 7.73 -4.47
N LEU A 69 6.99 8.58 -4.81
CA LEU A 69 7.86 8.37 -5.97
C LEU A 69 8.91 7.28 -5.74
N SER A 70 9.30 7.07 -4.48
CA SER A 70 10.27 6.06 -4.07
C SER A 70 10.08 5.67 -2.60
N ILE A 71 10.75 4.61 -2.15
CA ILE A 71 10.76 4.21 -0.74
C ILE A 71 11.39 5.27 0.19
N GLY A 72 12.20 6.17 -0.37
CA GLY A 72 12.85 7.27 0.35
C GLY A 72 12.11 8.60 0.20
N ASP A 73 10.90 8.60 -0.35
CA ASP A 73 10.07 9.80 -0.45
C ASP A 73 9.64 10.27 0.95
N GLY A 74 9.82 11.56 1.24
CA GLY A 74 9.56 12.15 2.55
C GLY A 74 8.13 11.95 3.02
N ILE A 75 7.16 11.88 2.10
CA ILE A 75 5.74 11.68 2.43
C ILE A 75 5.51 10.38 3.21
N LEU A 76 6.32 9.34 2.98
CA LEU A 76 6.22 8.09 3.70
C LEU A 76 6.65 8.24 5.16
N ALA A 77 7.71 9.00 5.41
CA ALA A 77 8.22 9.22 6.76
C ALA A 77 7.35 10.24 7.53
N GLU A 78 6.90 11.30 6.86
CA GLU A 78 6.08 12.36 7.44
C GLU A 78 4.71 11.86 7.92
N THR A 79 4.17 10.82 7.29
CA THR A 79 2.84 10.27 7.59
C THR A 79 2.86 8.94 8.34
N ALA A 80 4.05 8.43 8.68
CA ALA A 80 4.21 7.17 9.41
C ALA A 80 3.88 7.34 10.90
N ASP A 81 3.36 6.27 11.50
CA ASP A 81 3.18 6.20 12.96
C ASP A 81 4.52 6.02 13.68
N ALA A 82 5.47 5.33 13.04
CA ALA A 82 6.83 5.16 13.53
C ALA A 82 7.83 5.00 12.39
N LEU A 83 9.08 5.40 12.69
CA LEU A 83 10.24 5.14 11.86
C LEU A 83 11.17 4.19 12.59
N VAL A 84 11.55 3.11 11.91
CA VAL A 84 12.52 2.13 12.39
C VAL A 84 13.66 1.98 11.39
N GLY A 85 14.77 1.38 11.82
CA GLY A 85 15.83 1.03 10.89
C GLY A 85 15.42 -0.10 9.96
N VAL A 86 15.95 -0.12 8.73
CA VAL A 86 15.72 -1.20 7.75
C VAL A 86 15.97 -2.58 8.35
N VAL A 87 17.07 -2.73 9.12
CA VAL A 87 17.39 -3.99 9.81
C VAL A 87 16.28 -4.42 10.77
N GLU A 88 15.62 -3.47 11.44
CA GLU A 88 14.50 -3.75 12.33
C GLU A 88 13.24 -4.15 11.56
N THR A 89 12.92 -3.48 10.45
CA THR A 89 11.83 -3.86 9.56
C THR A 89 11.92 -5.34 9.17
N PHE A 90 13.10 -5.79 8.75
CA PHE A 90 13.28 -7.18 8.36
C PHE A 90 13.30 -8.14 9.56
N ASN A 91 14.08 -7.83 10.60
CA ASN A 91 14.29 -8.77 11.72
C ASN A 91 13.11 -8.85 12.70
N TYR A 92 12.35 -7.78 12.87
CA TYR A 92 11.26 -7.72 13.86
C TYR A 92 9.88 -7.70 13.22
N TRP A 93 9.70 -7.17 12.01
CA TRP A 93 8.38 -7.14 11.36
C TRP A 93 8.21 -8.29 10.38
N LEU A 94 9.06 -8.37 9.36
CA LEU A 94 8.88 -9.35 8.28
C LEU A 94 9.17 -10.78 8.74
N GLN A 95 10.40 -11.07 9.17
CA GLN A 95 10.84 -12.45 9.47
C GLN A 95 10.05 -13.12 10.60
N PRO A 96 9.63 -12.43 11.67
CA PRO A 96 8.83 -13.04 12.72
C PRO A 96 7.34 -13.23 12.37
N GLY A 97 6.92 -12.86 11.15
CA GLY A 97 5.54 -13.04 10.69
C GLY A 97 4.56 -12.02 11.25
N ARG A 98 4.96 -10.76 11.42
CA ARG A 98 4.04 -9.64 11.76
C ARG A 98 3.45 -8.96 10.52
N ILE A 99 3.77 -9.47 9.34
CA ILE A 99 3.23 -9.05 8.04
C ILE A 99 2.23 -10.12 7.61
N ASP A 100 1.01 -9.70 7.28
CA ASP A 100 -0.06 -10.60 6.83
C ASP A 100 -0.01 -10.83 5.31
N VAL A 101 0.40 -9.80 4.56
CA VAL A 101 0.44 -9.80 3.09
C VAL A 101 1.60 -8.94 2.57
N GLY A 102 2.29 -9.39 1.53
CA GLY A 102 3.43 -8.68 0.93
C GLY A 102 3.96 -9.37 -0.32
#